data_AF-A0A077ZWP5-F1
#
_entry.id   AF-A0A077ZWP5-F1
#
_cell.length_a   1.000
_cell.length_b   1.000
_cell.length_c   1.000
_cell.angle_alpha   90.00
_cell.angle_beta   90.00
_cell.angle_gamma   90.00
#
_symmetry.space_group_name_H-M   'P 1'
#
loop_
_entity.id
_entity.type
_entity.pdbx_description
1 polymer ?
#
loop_
_entity_poly.entity_id
_entity_poly.type
_entity_poly.pdbx_seq_one_letter_code
_entity_poly.pdbx_strand_id
1 'polypeptide(L)'
;MFAFEQAHNCFLAINLLRSFDSRSFSTLEKINYKINEAYQIYLILKVIQDRRKYQNGYKHKQYGVVLDEQQILKGSYQNGSIPDYIGEDNIEPDHFIQDVMEFWRSFLGNNHKLDVKSIKEKSDKVAERVLQVQQLFQKINLISKYADQKLYHCYALVQKLLINDIQSYELYMNKMKSLINMQLLFKNNNKQFYSDTDLGVVLVNSFSPDFGKIISANQILMKVLGFTPADLKHARISAIQPKIVKENHVKFVNRFVQTGDSNLIHSNSNLFAIHKNGYAAPYQINVLCHYSLKHGHTLIVFVSPIFEIQLQKNGPKMSPYDLMYFLTDKNGVIQEVSEKVYQILGITPKHLNTYEVNGEEGDYLNISDIIPDLTLKNLENNVDSEQKDKSNVFEFYFNLDLEVMNNLKYQNQKDFAKSRKIKALAVMFQEIFSLGICQMNIIAVQLFVCNNDHNKFCKFISNQKNFRQSVSSNKNFDAQLLKD
;
A
#
# COMPACT_ATOMS: atom_id res chain seq x y z
N MET A 1 -50.87 -3.88 5.74
CA MET A 1 -50.26 -3.34 6.97
C MET A 1 -49.05 -4.16 7.38
N PHE A 2 -49.18 -5.48 7.61
CA PHE A 2 -48.07 -6.38 7.96
C PHE A 2 -46.90 -6.41 6.95
N ALA A 3 -47.18 -6.49 5.64
CA ALA A 3 -46.13 -6.47 4.60
C ALA A 3 -45.42 -5.10 4.46
N PHE A 4 -46.04 -4.02 4.95
CA PHE A 4 -45.47 -2.66 4.89
C PHE A 4 -44.65 -2.30 6.13
N GLU A 5 -44.86 -3.00 7.25
CA GLU A 5 -44.09 -2.82 8.49
C GLU A 5 -42.72 -3.51 8.41
N GLN A 6 -42.61 -4.59 7.64
CA GLN A 6 -41.36 -5.31 7.38
C GLN A 6 -40.48 -4.64 6.30
N ALA A 7 -41.05 -3.83 5.41
CA ALA A 7 -40.29 -3.10 4.40
C ALA A 7 -39.78 -1.77 4.97
N HIS A 8 -38.52 -1.73 5.42
CA HIS A 8 -37.80 -0.52 5.91
C HIS A 8 -37.63 0.61 4.87
N ASN A 9 -38.43 0.64 3.79
CA ASN A 9 -38.28 1.55 2.66
C ASN A 9 -39.52 2.45 2.48
N CYS A 10 -39.68 3.41 3.39
CA CYS A 10 -40.80 4.35 3.42
C CYS A 10 -40.99 5.12 2.10
N PHE A 11 -39.91 5.39 1.34
CA PHE A 11 -39.98 6.06 0.03
C PHE A 11 -40.66 5.21 -1.05
N LEU A 12 -40.33 3.92 -1.10
CA LEU A 12 -40.97 2.98 -2.03
C LEU A 12 -42.45 2.80 -1.69
N ALA A 13 -42.77 2.71 -0.39
CA ALA A 13 -44.14 2.61 0.09
C ALA A 13 -44.99 3.84 -0.30
N ILE A 14 -44.44 5.06 -0.23
CA ILE A 14 -45.14 6.27 -0.67
C ILE A 14 -45.33 6.30 -2.19
N ASN A 15 -44.31 5.92 -2.96
CA ASN A 15 -44.43 5.89 -4.42
C ASN A 15 -45.44 4.84 -4.88
N LEU A 16 -45.48 3.68 -4.23
CA LEU A 16 -46.49 2.65 -4.48
C LEU A 16 -47.88 3.13 -4.06
N LEU A 17 -48.04 3.76 -2.90
CA LEU A 17 -49.29 4.38 -2.50
C LEU A 17 -49.77 5.37 -3.58
N ARG A 18 -48.91 6.28 -4.03
CA ARG A 18 -49.23 7.29 -5.05
C ARG A 18 -49.54 6.73 -6.43
N SER A 19 -49.13 5.49 -6.72
CA SER A 19 -49.44 4.83 -7.98
C SER A 19 -50.89 4.33 -8.07
N PHE A 20 -51.61 4.23 -6.94
CA PHE A 20 -53.01 3.82 -6.95
C PHE A 20 -53.94 4.96 -7.39
N ASP A 21 -54.87 4.66 -8.31
CA ASP A 21 -55.93 5.59 -8.67
C ASP A 21 -56.99 5.67 -7.56
N SER A 22 -56.77 6.62 -6.65
CA SER A 22 -57.64 6.89 -5.50
C SER A 22 -59.08 7.23 -5.88
N ARG A 23 -59.40 7.50 -7.15
CA ARG A 23 -60.79 7.77 -7.59
C ARG A 23 -61.69 6.55 -7.40
N SER A 24 -61.14 5.35 -7.60
CA SER A 24 -61.83 4.06 -7.48
C SER A 24 -62.15 3.64 -6.05
N PHE A 25 -61.60 4.33 -5.05
CA PHE A 25 -61.74 3.97 -3.64
C PHE A 25 -63.04 4.47 -3.03
N SER A 26 -63.61 3.69 -2.10
CA SER A 26 -64.67 4.13 -1.19
C SER A 26 -64.19 5.29 -0.31
N THR A 27 -65.12 6.02 0.30
CA THR A 27 -64.80 7.12 1.22
C THR A 27 -63.92 6.68 2.39
N LEU A 28 -64.18 5.51 2.97
CA LEU A 28 -63.39 4.95 4.07
C LEU A 28 -61.96 4.61 3.61
N GLU A 29 -61.82 4.01 2.42
CA GLU A 29 -60.51 3.67 1.84
C GLU A 29 -59.71 4.92 1.47
N LYS A 30 -60.35 5.99 0.99
CA LYS A 30 -59.70 7.28 0.72
C LYS A 30 -59.12 7.89 2.01
N ILE A 31 -59.88 7.84 3.10
CA ILE A 31 -59.41 8.31 4.42
C ILE A 31 -58.24 7.46 4.90
N ASN A 32 -58.36 6.14 4.85
CA ASN A 32 -57.30 5.22 5.27
C ASN A 32 -56.03 5.39 4.42
N TYR A 33 -56.19 5.55 3.11
CA TYR A 33 -55.10 5.87 2.18
C TYR A 33 -54.36 7.16 2.58
N LYS A 34 -55.11 8.24 2.88
CA LYS A 34 -54.52 9.54 3.27
C LYS A 34 -53.83 9.49 4.63
N ILE A 35 -54.39 8.77 5.60
CA ILE A 35 -53.76 8.55 6.92
C ILE A 35 -52.44 7.79 6.76
N ASN A 36 -52.42 6.72 5.96
CA ASN A 36 -51.21 5.94 5.72
C ASN A 36 -50.15 6.75 4.95
N GLU A 37 -50.54 7.52 3.93
CA GLU A 37 -49.63 8.42 3.22
C GLU A 37 -49.01 9.45 4.19
N ALA A 38 -49.82 10.09 5.03
CA ALA A 38 -49.35 11.07 6.02
C ALA A 38 -48.40 10.44 7.06
N TYR A 39 -48.72 9.24 7.55
CA TYR A 39 -47.88 8.52 8.51
C TYR A 39 -46.52 8.14 7.91
N GLN A 40 -46.49 7.66 6.67
CA GLN A 40 -45.24 7.33 5.98
C GLN A 40 -44.38 8.58 5.71
N ILE A 41 -45.00 9.70 5.31
CA ILE A 41 -44.30 10.98 5.17
C ILE A 41 -43.70 11.41 6.52
N TYR A 42 -44.44 11.27 7.62
CA TYR A 42 -43.94 11.57 8.97
C TYR A 42 -42.72 10.73 9.34
N LEU A 43 -42.74 9.42 9.07
CA LEU A 43 -41.59 8.54 9.32
C LEU A 43 -40.36 8.94 8.51
N ILE A 44 -40.53 9.30 7.23
CA ILE A 44 -39.43 9.80 6.40
C ILE A 44 -38.83 11.09 6.99
N LEU A 45 -39.69 12.03 7.40
CA LEU A 45 -39.21 13.28 7.99
C LEU A 45 -38.41 13.04 9.28
N LYS A 46 -38.84 12.08 10.11
CA LYS A 46 -38.11 11.64 11.30
C LYS A 46 -36.73 11.07 10.95
N VAL A 47 -36.65 10.16 9.97
CA VAL A 47 -35.39 9.57 9.49
C VAL A 47 -34.45 10.63 8.87
N ILE A 48 -34.99 11.61 8.15
CA ILE A 48 -34.22 12.72 7.59
C ILE A 48 -33.67 13.63 8.70
N GLN A 49 -34.46 13.92 9.74
CA GLN A 49 -33.99 14.66 10.91
C GLN A 49 -32.85 13.92 11.63
N ASP A 50 -32.94 12.60 11.76
CA ASP A 50 -31.89 11.78 12.37
C ASP A 50 -30.63 11.69 11.47
N ARG A 51 -30.78 11.63 10.14
CA ARG A 51 -29.66 11.73 9.18
C ARG A 51 -28.95 13.08 9.23
N ARG A 52 -29.65 14.19 9.45
CA ARG A 52 -29.01 15.51 9.62
C ARG A 52 -28.14 15.59 10.88
N LYS A 53 -28.43 14.80 11.92
CA LYS A 53 -27.56 14.66 13.10
C LYS A 53 -26.30 13.85 12.79
N TYR A 54 -26.39 12.86 11.89
CA TYR A 54 -25.25 12.03 11.46
C TYR A 54 -24.34 12.69 10.40
N GLN A 55 -24.90 13.47 9.47
CA GLN A 55 -24.13 14.14 8.40
C GLN A 55 -23.26 15.33 8.87
N ASN A 56 -23.31 15.67 10.16
CA ASN A 56 -22.36 16.60 10.77
C ASN A 56 -21.04 15.91 11.21
N GLY A 57 -20.93 14.59 11.04
CA GLY A 57 -19.66 13.85 11.14
C GLY A 57 -19.29 13.24 9.80
N TYR A 58 -18.10 13.58 9.30
CA TYR A 58 -17.44 13.05 8.10
C TYR A 58 -17.87 13.57 6.72
N LYS A 59 -16.95 14.33 6.10
CA LYS A 59 -16.87 14.58 4.66
C LYS A 59 -15.53 14.07 4.14
N HIS A 60 -15.54 13.17 3.16
CA HIS A 60 -14.37 12.87 2.34
C HIS A 60 -14.63 13.34 0.90
N LYS A 61 -13.86 14.33 0.45
CA LYS A 61 -13.49 14.56 -0.96
C LYS A 61 -12.15 15.31 -1.01
N GLN A 62 -11.44 15.12 -2.12
CA GLN A 62 -10.07 15.57 -2.49
C GLN A 62 -9.04 14.50 -2.14
N TYR A 63 -8.30 13.87 -3.07
CA TYR A 63 -7.70 14.29 -4.36
C TYR A 63 -7.91 13.16 -5.41
N GLY A 64 -7.89 13.32 -6.73
CA GLY A 64 -7.21 14.31 -7.57
C GLY A 64 -6.06 13.67 -8.36
N VAL A 65 -6.30 12.64 -9.18
CA VAL A 65 -5.42 12.24 -10.31
C VAL A 65 -6.28 11.63 -11.43
N VAL A 66 -6.12 12.17 -12.64
CA VAL A 66 -6.67 11.65 -13.90
C VAL A 66 -5.91 10.38 -14.27
N LEU A 67 -6.61 9.26 -14.40
CA LEU A 67 -6.04 8.04 -14.99
C LEU A 67 -6.24 8.11 -16.50
N ASP A 68 -5.16 7.97 -17.24
CA ASP A 68 -5.14 7.87 -18.69
C ASP A 68 -5.76 6.51 -19.11
N GLU A 69 -7.02 6.54 -19.55
CA GLU A 69 -7.87 5.36 -19.81
C GLU A 69 -7.53 4.62 -21.13
N GLN A 70 -6.53 5.05 -21.91
CA GLN A 70 -6.34 4.55 -23.28
C GLN A 70 -5.37 3.39 -23.49
N GLN A 71 -4.72 2.83 -22.46
CA GLN A 71 -3.78 1.70 -22.64
C GLN A 71 -4.28 0.33 -22.14
N ILE A 72 -5.50 0.21 -21.62
CA ILE A 72 -6.04 -1.08 -21.11
C ILE A 72 -7.08 -1.72 -22.06
N LEU A 73 -7.30 -1.13 -23.24
CA LEU A 73 -8.15 -1.71 -24.29
C LEU A 73 -7.31 -2.45 -25.33
N LYS A 74 -6.94 -3.71 -25.04
CA LYS A 74 -6.87 -4.86 -25.96
C LYS A 74 -5.95 -5.94 -25.39
N GLY A 75 -6.55 -7.03 -24.89
CA GLY A 75 -5.81 -8.20 -24.42
C GLY A 75 -6.69 -9.28 -23.82
N SER A 76 -7.53 -9.88 -24.66
CA SER A 76 -7.96 -11.29 -24.59
C SER A 76 -8.44 -11.86 -23.24
N TYR A 77 -9.76 -11.86 -23.09
CA TYR A 77 -10.51 -12.96 -22.51
C TYR A 77 -10.06 -14.29 -23.16
N GLN A 78 -9.48 -15.22 -22.39
CA GLN A 78 -9.64 -16.66 -22.66
C GLN A 78 -9.10 -17.52 -21.49
N ASN A 79 -10.05 -18.25 -20.90
CA ASN A 79 -9.99 -19.61 -20.36
C ASN A 79 -8.92 -19.95 -19.30
N GLY A 80 -9.40 -19.94 -18.05
CA GLY A 80 -8.83 -20.68 -16.92
C GLY A 80 -9.95 -20.93 -15.92
N SER A 81 -10.80 -21.91 -16.23
CA SER A 81 -11.88 -22.41 -15.39
C SER A 81 -11.31 -23.17 -14.20
N ILE A 82 -11.71 -22.77 -12.98
CA ILE A 82 -11.59 -23.61 -11.79
C ILE A 82 -12.92 -24.39 -11.71
N PRO A 83 -12.91 -25.73 -11.74
CA PRO A 83 -14.12 -26.53 -11.71
C PRO A 83 -14.77 -26.57 -10.32
N ASP A 84 -16.09 -26.46 -10.33
CA ASP A 84 -17.08 -27.17 -9.51
C ASP A 84 -16.94 -27.13 -7.98
N TYR A 85 -17.14 -25.93 -7.41
CA TYR A 85 -17.88 -25.82 -6.15
C TYR A 85 -19.20 -25.06 -6.34
N ILE A 86 -19.74 -25.14 -7.55
CA ILE A 86 -21.18 -24.99 -7.75
C ILE A 86 -21.71 -26.39 -7.49
N GLY A 87 -22.08 -26.67 -6.24
CA GLY A 87 -23.02 -27.77 -5.99
C GLY A 87 -24.22 -27.56 -6.92
N GLU A 88 -24.90 -28.64 -7.31
CA GLU A 88 -25.96 -28.75 -8.34
C GLU A 88 -27.09 -27.69 -8.33
N ASP A 89 -27.08 -26.76 -7.38
CA ASP A 89 -27.93 -25.59 -7.29
C ASP A 89 -27.50 -24.51 -8.32
N ASN A 90 -27.94 -24.70 -9.56
CA ASN A 90 -27.81 -23.79 -10.72
C ASN A 90 -28.49 -22.42 -10.52
N ILE A 91 -27.98 -21.56 -9.63
CA ILE A 91 -28.42 -20.16 -9.57
C ILE A 91 -27.64 -19.35 -10.60
N GLU A 92 -28.18 -19.26 -11.81
CA GLU A 92 -27.65 -18.37 -12.84
C GLU A 92 -28.11 -16.91 -12.57
N PRO A 93 -27.17 -15.94 -12.44
CA PRO A 93 -27.47 -14.53 -12.18
C PRO A 93 -28.49 -13.94 -13.16
N ASP A 94 -28.35 -14.30 -14.44
CA ASP A 94 -29.16 -13.75 -15.53
C ASP A 94 -30.61 -14.20 -15.43
N HIS A 95 -30.85 -15.46 -15.05
CA HIS A 95 -32.19 -15.97 -14.81
C HIS A 95 -32.86 -15.29 -13.62
N PHE A 96 -32.10 -14.99 -12.56
CA PHE A 96 -32.64 -14.26 -11.41
C PHE A 96 -33.05 -12.83 -11.78
N ILE A 97 -32.20 -12.12 -12.53
CA ILE A 97 -32.51 -10.77 -13.03
C ILE A 97 -33.74 -10.79 -13.94
N GLN A 98 -33.84 -11.77 -14.83
CA GLN A 98 -35.00 -11.93 -15.71
C GLN A 98 -36.30 -12.11 -14.93
N ASP A 99 -36.32 -12.97 -13.91
CA ASP A 99 -37.50 -13.20 -13.07
C ASP A 99 -37.94 -11.92 -12.34
N VAL A 100 -36.98 -11.16 -11.78
CA VAL A 100 -37.26 -9.88 -11.11
C VAL A 100 -37.83 -8.86 -12.11
N MET A 101 -37.25 -8.77 -13.30
CA MET A 101 -37.72 -7.86 -14.35
C MET A 101 -39.09 -8.27 -14.89
N GLU A 102 -39.36 -9.56 -15.03
CA GLU A 102 -40.64 -10.08 -15.50
C GLU A 102 -41.76 -9.85 -14.47
N PHE A 103 -41.44 -10.01 -13.19
CA PHE A 103 -42.31 -9.61 -12.09
C PHE A 103 -42.66 -8.12 -12.18
N TRP A 104 -41.67 -7.22 -12.27
CA TRP A 104 -41.96 -5.78 -12.38
C TRP A 104 -42.71 -5.41 -13.67
N ARG A 105 -42.41 -6.06 -14.79
CA ARG A 105 -43.15 -5.87 -16.06
C ARG A 105 -44.62 -6.28 -15.95
N SER A 106 -44.94 -7.29 -15.14
CA SER A 106 -46.33 -7.72 -14.95
C SER A 106 -47.21 -6.65 -14.27
N PHE A 107 -46.61 -5.73 -13.50
CA PHE A 107 -47.31 -4.55 -12.96
C PHE A 107 -47.54 -3.45 -14.00
N LEU A 108 -46.73 -3.41 -15.07
CA LEU A 108 -46.75 -2.36 -16.10
C LEU A 108 -47.67 -2.70 -17.29
N GLY A 109 -48.41 -3.80 -17.24
CA GLY A 109 -49.16 -4.34 -18.37
C GLY A 109 -50.04 -3.31 -19.11
N ASN A 110 -49.96 -3.31 -20.45
CA ASN A 110 -50.57 -2.34 -21.37
C ASN A 110 -52.12 -2.29 -21.38
N ASN A 111 -52.82 -3.16 -20.64
CA ASN A 111 -54.27 -3.37 -20.79
C ASN A 111 -55.11 -3.08 -19.53
N HIS A 112 -54.62 -2.26 -18.58
CA HIS A 112 -55.34 -1.79 -17.36
C HIS A 112 -55.97 -2.85 -16.43
N LYS A 113 -55.96 -4.15 -16.77
CA LYS A 113 -56.43 -5.24 -15.93
C LYS A 113 -55.22 -5.96 -15.34
N LEU A 114 -55.02 -5.77 -14.04
CA LEU A 114 -54.03 -6.50 -13.26
C LEU A 114 -54.49 -7.94 -13.06
N ASP A 115 -53.75 -8.89 -13.64
CA ASP A 115 -53.95 -10.32 -13.34
C ASP A 115 -53.24 -10.66 -12.03
N VAL A 116 -54.00 -10.58 -10.93
CA VAL A 116 -53.52 -10.80 -9.57
C VAL A 116 -52.94 -12.21 -9.40
N LYS A 117 -53.44 -13.22 -10.12
CA LYS A 117 -52.93 -14.60 -9.99
C LYS A 117 -51.55 -14.72 -10.61
N SER A 118 -51.36 -14.22 -11.82
CA SER A 118 -50.05 -14.23 -12.49
C SER A 118 -49.00 -13.43 -11.71
N ILE A 119 -49.38 -12.28 -11.14
CA ILE A 119 -48.47 -11.46 -10.32
C ILE A 119 -48.05 -12.22 -9.06
N LYS A 120 -49.00 -12.92 -8.40
CA LYS A 120 -48.70 -13.71 -7.22
C LYS A 120 -47.73 -14.85 -7.53
N GLU A 121 -47.97 -15.61 -8.59
CA GLU A 121 -47.08 -16.71 -9.01
C GLU A 121 -45.66 -16.21 -9.29
N LYS A 122 -45.51 -15.07 -9.98
CA LYS A 122 -44.19 -14.46 -10.23
C LYS A 122 -43.56 -13.94 -8.94
N SER A 123 -44.34 -13.38 -8.02
CA SER A 123 -43.88 -12.92 -6.71
C SER A 123 -43.31 -14.07 -5.88
N ASP A 124 -44.03 -15.19 -5.81
CA ASP A 124 -43.63 -16.37 -5.06
C ASP A 124 -42.31 -16.93 -5.61
N LYS A 125 -42.19 -17.01 -6.95
CA LYS A 125 -40.95 -17.42 -7.64
C LYS A 125 -39.74 -16.51 -7.31
N VAL A 126 -39.94 -15.18 -7.32
CA VAL A 126 -38.88 -14.23 -6.95
C VAL A 126 -38.50 -14.39 -5.48
N ALA A 127 -39.47 -14.52 -4.58
CA ALA A 127 -39.22 -14.68 -3.15
C ALA A 127 -38.44 -15.96 -2.83
N GLU A 128 -38.79 -17.10 -3.45
CA GLU A 128 -38.06 -18.36 -3.32
C GLU A 128 -36.60 -18.20 -3.78
N ARG A 129 -36.37 -17.56 -4.92
CA ARG A 129 -35.00 -17.32 -5.42
C ARG A 129 -34.19 -16.38 -4.53
N VAL A 130 -34.81 -15.34 -3.97
CA VAL A 130 -34.14 -14.46 -2.99
C VAL A 130 -33.71 -15.24 -1.76
N LEU A 131 -34.58 -16.10 -1.25
CA LEU A 131 -34.28 -16.94 -0.09
C LEU A 131 -33.12 -17.90 -0.39
N GLN A 132 -33.14 -18.55 -1.56
CA GLN A 132 -32.05 -19.43 -2.01
C GLN A 132 -30.72 -18.68 -2.13
N VAL A 133 -30.71 -17.51 -2.78
CA VAL A 133 -29.52 -16.65 -2.91
C VAL A 133 -29.00 -16.24 -1.53
N GLN A 134 -29.90 -15.87 -0.60
CA GLN A 134 -29.52 -15.48 0.75
C GLN A 134 -28.93 -16.65 1.55
N GLN A 135 -29.54 -17.84 1.48
CA GLN A 135 -29.04 -19.04 2.15
C GLN A 135 -27.69 -19.47 1.58
N LEU A 136 -27.54 -19.46 0.24
CA LEU A 136 -26.30 -19.82 -0.44
C LEU A 136 -25.20 -18.79 -0.14
N PHE A 137 -25.54 -17.49 -0.10
CA PHE A 137 -24.64 -16.44 0.34
C PHE A 137 -24.20 -16.63 1.79
N GLN A 138 -25.12 -16.94 2.71
CA GLN A 138 -24.78 -17.22 4.11
C GLN A 138 -23.86 -18.44 4.23
N LYS A 139 -24.16 -19.54 3.53
CA LYS A 139 -23.30 -20.74 3.48
C LYS A 139 -21.90 -20.42 2.95
N ILE A 140 -21.78 -19.66 1.86
CA ILE A 140 -20.48 -19.32 1.28
C ILE A 140 -19.72 -18.30 2.13
N ASN A 141 -20.41 -17.34 2.73
CA ASN A 141 -19.80 -16.39 3.67
C ASN A 141 -19.27 -17.09 4.93
N LEU A 142 -19.88 -18.22 5.34
CA LEU A 142 -19.37 -19.09 6.40
C LEU A 142 -18.18 -19.95 5.92
N ILE A 143 -18.25 -20.50 4.71
CA ILE A 143 -17.22 -21.39 4.17
C ILE A 143 -15.96 -20.62 3.75
N SER A 144 -16.10 -19.35 3.35
CA SER A 144 -15.12 -18.25 3.26
C SER A 144 -13.79 -18.44 2.51
N LYS A 145 -13.34 -19.68 2.28
CA LYS A 145 -12.19 -20.05 1.43
C LYS A 145 -12.51 -20.05 -0.07
N TYR A 146 -13.79 -20.01 -0.44
CA TYR A 146 -14.26 -20.10 -1.84
C TYR A 146 -15.20 -18.93 -2.19
N ALA A 147 -14.81 -17.71 -1.84
CA ALA A 147 -15.58 -16.52 -2.16
C ALA A 147 -15.64 -16.29 -3.70
N ASP A 148 -16.76 -16.66 -4.32
CA ASP A 148 -17.01 -16.45 -5.76
C ASP A 148 -17.48 -15.00 -6.03
N GLN A 149 -16.79 -14.32 -6.95
CA GLN A 149 -17.14 -12.99 -7.45
C GLN A 149 -18.58 -12.91 -7.98
N LYS A 150 -19.07 -13.97 -8.67
CA LYS A 150 -20.40 -13.99 -9.28
C LYS A 150 -21.50 -13.93 -8.23
N LEU A 151 -21.28 -14.61 -7.11
CA LEU A 151 -22.23 -14.63 -6.01
C LEU A 151 -22.33 -13.28 -5.32
N TYR A 152 -21.19 -12.62 -5.07
CA TYR A 152 -21.18 -11.26 -4.51
C TYR A 152 -21.90 -10.27 -5.43
N HIS A 153 -21.76 -10.42 -6.75
CA HIS A 153 -22.51 -9.63 -7.72
C HIS A 153 -24.02 -9.86 -7.61
N CYS A 154 -24.46 -11.12 -7.61
CA CYS A 154 -25.87 -11.48 -7.46
C CYS A 154 -26.45 -10.91 -6.17
N TYR A 155 -25.75 -11.11 -5.06
CA TYR A 155 -26.20 -10.64 -3.75
C TYR A 155 -26.27 -9.11 -3.71
N ALA A 156 -25.30 -8.40 -4.30
CA ALA A 156 -25.37 -6.95 -4.44
C ALA A 156 -26.61 -6.52 -5.24
N LEU A 157 -26.92 -7.19 -6.35
CA LEU A 157 -28.12 -6.90 -7.14
C LEU A 157 -29.41 -7.16 -6.37
N VAL A 158 -29.49 -8.21 -5.54
CA VAL A 158 -30.61 -8.41 -4.60
C VAL A 158 -30.75 -7.20 -3.68
N GLN A 159 -29.64 -6.75 -3.08
CA GLN A 159 -29.64 -5.59 -2.19
C GLN A 159 -30.12 -4.32 -2.91
N LYS A 160 -29.73 -4.11 -4.17
CA LYS A 160 -30.08 -2.90 -4.94
C LYS A 160 -31.50 -2.95 -5.52
N LEU A 161 -31.88 -4.05 -6.18
CA LEU A 161 -33.10 -4.14 -6.97
C LEU A 161 -34.33 -4.52 -6.13
N LEU A 162 -34.13 -5.28 -5.06
CA LEU A 162 -35.24 -5.79 -4.25
C LEU A 162 -35.31 -5.10 -2.89
N ILE A 163 -34.18 -5.01 -2.20
CA ILE A 163 -34.12 -4.40 -0.86
C ILE A 163 -33.98 -2.87 -0.98
N ASN A 164 -33.45 -2.39 -2.11
CA ASN A 164 -33.10 -0.99 -2.36
C ASN A 164 -32.19 -0.41 -1.25
N ASP A 165 -31.27 -1.25 -0.75
CA ASP A 165 -30.17 -0.87 0.14
C ASP A 165 -28.90 -0.60 -0.70
N ILE A 166 -28.73 0.68 -1.05
CA ILE A 166 -27.62 1.16 -1.85
C ILE A 166 -26.27 0.99 -1.11
N GLN A 167 -26.27 1.11 0.23
CA GLN A 167 -25.03 1.00 1.01
C GLN A 167 -24.52 -0.43 1.03
N SER A 168 -25.40 -1.39 1.30
CA SER A 168 -25.05 -2.81 1.23
C SER A 168 -24.64 -3.22 -0.19
N TYR A 169 -25.34 -2.71 -1.22
CA TYR A 169 -24.92 -2.89 -2.62
C TYR A 169 -23.48 -2.42 -2.85
N GLU A 170 -23.14 -1.18 -2.47
CA GLU A 170 -21.79 -0.64 -2.63
C GLU A 170 -20.74 -1.46 -1.86
N LEU A 171 -21.05 -1.86 -0.62
CA LEU A 171 -20.18 -2.70 0.19
C LEU A 171 -19.87 -4.04 -0.51
N TYR A 172 -20.89 -4.75 -0.99
CA TYR A 172 -20.70 -6.05 -1.65
C TYR A 172 -20.04 -5.91 -3.01
N MET A 173 -20.31 -4.83 -3.75
CA MET A 173 -19.59 -4.50 -4.99
C MET A 173 -18.11 -4.20 -4.72
N ASN A 174 -17.77 -3.52 -3.62
CA ASN A 174 -16.38 -3.27 -3.23
C ASN A 174 -15.68 -4.56 -2.80
N LYS A 175 -16.35 -5.45 -2.06
CA LYS A 175 -15.84 -6.80 -1.75
C LYS A 175 -15.59 -7.62 -3.02
N MET A 176 -16.53 -7.60 -3.97
CA MET A 176 -16.39 -8.23 -5.27
C MET A 176 -15.18 -7.68 -6.04
N LYS A 177 -15.04 -6.35 -6.13
CA LYS A 177 -13.88 -5.70 -6.77
C LYS A 177 -12.57 -6.07 -6.10
N SER A 178 -12.53 -6.15 -4.77
CA SER A 178 -11.35 -6.60 -4.02
C SER A 178 -11.00 -8.05 -4.34
N LEU A 179 -11.99 -8.94 -4.43
CA LEU A 179 -11.80 -10.34 -4.85
C LEU A 179 -11.34 -10.45 -6.31
N ILE A 180 -11.92 -9.68 -7.23
CA ILE A 180 -11.49 -9.61 -8.64
C ILE A 180 -10.04 -9.13 -8.72
N ASN A 181 -9.72 -8.03 -8.04
CA ASN A 181 -8.36 -7.50 -8.03
C ASN A 181 -7.39 -8.50 -7.43
N MET A 182 -7.78 -9.21 -6.38
CA MET A 182 -6.98 -10.28 -5.80
C MET A 182 -6.81 -11.45 -6.79
N GLN A 183 -7.88 -11.89 -7.45
CA GLN A 183 -7.82 -12.94 -8.47
C GLN A 183 -7.03 -12.51 -9.71
N LEU A 184 -7.07 -11.24 -10.11
CA LEU A 184 -6.25 -10.68 -11.19
C LEU A 184 -4.78 -10.53 -10.74
N LEU A 185 -4.53 -10.11 -9.50
CA LEU A 185 -3.21 -10.16 -8.85
C LEU A 185 -2.71 -11.58 -8.64
N PHE A 186 -3.56 -12.60 -8.74
CA PHE A 186 -3.11 -13.97 -8.89
C PHE A 186 -2.99 -14.37 -10.37
N LYS A 187 -3.93 -14.03 -11.25
CA LYS A 187 -3.99 -14.46 -12.67
C LYS A 187 -3.02 -13.72 -13.59
N ASN A 188 -3.01 -12.38 -13.59
CA ASN A 188 -2.09 -11.56 -14.39
C ASN A 188 -0.64 -11.71 -13.91
N ASN A 189 -0.51 -12.01 -12.64
CA ASN A 189 0.76 -12.12 -11.93
C ASN A 189 1.30 -13.57 -11.97
N ASN A 190 0.42 -14.59 -12.20
CA ASN A 190 0.79 -15.99 -12.47
C ASN A 190 1.50 -16.21 -13.82
N LYS A 191 1.57 -15.21 -14.70
CA LYS A 191 2.32 -15.32 -15.97
C LYS A 191 3.51 -14.37 -16.12
N GLN A 192 3.70 -13.39 -15.23
CA GLN A 192 4.81 -12.44 -15.35
C GLN A 192 5.57 -12.11 -14.05
N PHE A 193 5.03 -12.39 -12.86
CA PHE A 193 5.74 -12.14 -11.59
C PHE A 193 5.99 -13.37 -10.72
N TYR A 194 5.31 -14.49 -10.98
CA TYR A 194 5.36 -15.68 -10.11
C TYR A 194 6.11 -16.89 -10.67
N SER A 195 6.86 -16.75 -11.76
CA SER A 195 7.71 -17.83 -12.26
C SER A 195 9.05 -17.97 -11.52
N ASP A 196 9.56 -16.94 -10.83
CA ASP A 196 10.95 -16.95 -10.35
C ASP A 196 11.09 -16.63 -8.84
N THR A 197 10.96 -17.69 -8.04
CA THR A 197 11.74 -18.10 -6.85
C THR A 197 12.18 -17.15 -5.72
N ASP A 198 12.13 -15.82 -5.82
CA ASP A 198 12.86 -14.92 -4.88
C ASP A 198 12.01 -13.91 -4.08
N LEU A 199 10.68 -14.06 -4.06
CA LEU A 199 9.80 -13.16 -3.29
C LEU A 199 9.64 -13.58 -1.83
N GLY A 200 10.10 -12.73 -0.90
CA GLY A 200 9.80 -12.85 0.51
C GLY A 200 8.37 -12.38 0.83
N VAL A 201 7.65 -13.13 1.66
CA VAL A 201 6.29 -12.78 2.09
C VAL A 201 6.17 -12.91 3.60
N VAL A 202 5.63 -11.89 4.25
CA VAL A 202 5.25 -11.93 5.66
C VAL A 202 3.82 -11.46 5.86
N LEU A 203 3.05 -12.24 6.62
CA LEU A 203 1.72 -11.90 7.07
C LEU A 203 1.80 -11.34 8.49
N VAL A 204 1.24 -10.16 8.68
CA VAL A 204 1.35 -9.38 9.92
C VAL A 204 -0.05 -9.06 10.43
N ASN A 205 -0.26 -9.17 11.75
CA ASN A 205 -1.51 -8.80 12.38
C ASN A 205 -1.68 -7.26 12.36
N SER A 206 -2.85 -6.77 11.96
CA SER A 206 -3.15 -5.34 11.92
C SER A 206 -4.15 -4.91 13.01
N PHE A 207 -4.49 -5.79 13.94
CA PHE A 207 -5.43 -5.51 15.03
C PHE A 207 -4.68 -5.12 16.32
N SER A 208 -5.11 -4.06 17.00
CA SER A 208 -4.60 -3.67 18.32
C SER A 208 -5.16 -4.62 19.39
N PRO A 209 -4.34 -5.22 20.30
CA PRO A 209 -2.98 -4.80 20.72
C PRO A 209 -1.82 -5.49 20.00
N ASP A 210 -2.09 -6.49 19.17
CA ASP A 210 -1.07 -7.32 18.51
C ASP A 210 -0.59 -6.74 17.16
N PHE A 211 -0.77 -5.43 16.94
CA PHE A 211 -0.38 -4.78 15.70
C PHE A 211 1.12 -5.00 15.42
N GLY A 212 1.44 -5.39 14.19
CA GLY A 212 2.82 -5.63 13.79
C GLY A 212 3.33 -7.02 14.16
N LYS A 213 2.56 -7.87 14.87
CA LYS A 213 2.98 -9.23 15.18
C LYS A 213 2.97 -10.11 13.94
N ILE A 214 4.07 -10.80 13.69
CA ILE A 214 4.22 -11.71 12.56
C ILE A 214 3.38 -12.95 12.83
N ILE A 215 2.43 -13.21 11.93
CA ILE A 215 1.57 -14.40 11.92
C ILE A 215 2.30 -15.55 11.21
N SER A 216 2.84 -15.26 10.03
CA SER A 216 3.60 -16.21 9.23
C SER A 216 4.59 -15.51 8.32
N ALA A 217 5.68 -16.20 7.97
CA ALA A 217 6.66 -15.77 6.99
C ALA A 217 6.98 -16.97 6.09
N ASN A 218 7.21 -16.71 4.81
CA ASN A 218 7.62 -17.77 3.87
C ASN A 218 9.11 -18.10 4.00
N GLN A 219 9.52 -19.23 3.43
CA GLN A 219 10.91 -19.70 3.48
C GLN A 219 11.89 -18.77 2.77
N ILE A 220 11.45 -18.10 1.72
CA ILE A 220 12.29 -17.17 0.95
C ILE A 220 12.69 -15.97 1.82
N LEU A 221 11.73 -15.33 2.50
CA LEU A 221 12.02 -14.21 3.40
C LEU A 221 13.00 -14.62 4.50
N MET A 222 12.77 -15.79 5.10
CA MET A 222 13.64 -16.35 6.13
C MET A 222 15.06 -16.56 5.62
N LYS A 223 15.21 -17.11 4.41
CA LYS A 223 16.51 -17.31 3.76
C LYS A 223 17.21 -15.98 3.46
N VAL A 224 16.49 -15.01 2.89
CA VAL A 224 17.01 -13.71 2.47
C VAL A 224 17.44 -12.86 3.66
N LEU A 225 16.69 -12.89 4.76
CA LEU A 225 17.00 -12.12 5.98
C LEU A 225 17.78 -12.93 7.03
N GLY A 226 18.08 -14.20 6.76
CA GLY A 226 18.83 -15.09 7.64
C GLY A 226 18.10 -15.50 8.93
N PHE A 227 16.79 -15.33 9.01
CA PHE A 227 15.99 -15.71 10.18
C PHE A 227 15.49 -17.14 10.09
N THR A 228 15.36 -17.79 11.25
CA THR A 228 14.71 -19.10 11.36
C THR A 228 13.21 -18.93 11.67
N PRO A 229 12.38 -19.97 11.44
CA PRO A 229 10.97 -19.93 11.82
C PRO A 229 10.76 -19.59 13.30
N ALA A 230 11.65 -20.05 14.18
CA ALA A 230 11.57 -19.80 15.62
C ALA A 230 11.84 -18.32 15.96
N ASP A 231 12.72 -17.65 15.21
CA ASP A 231 13.04 -16.24 15.44
C ASP A 231 11.86 -15.32 15.07
N LEU A 232 11.14 -15.64 13.99
CA LEU A 232 10.04 -14.79 13.48
C LEU A 232 8.69 -15.12 14.09
N LYS A 233 8.50 -16.35 14.59
CA LYS A 233 7.22 -16.77 15.17
C LYS A 233 6.90 -15.91 16.40
N HIS A 234 5.80 -15.16 16.33
CA HIS A 234 5.35 -14.20 17.35
C HIS A 234 6.27 -12.99 17.58
N ALA A 235 7.35 -12.84 16.81
CA ALA A 235 8.10 -11.60 16.79
C ALA A 235 7.26 -10.48 16.17
N ARG A 236 7.62 -9.23 16.49
CA ARG A 236 7.05 -8.05 15.82
C ARG A 236 7.83 -7.74 14.55
N ILE A 237 7.17 -7.12 13.57
CA ILE A 237 7.78 -6.65 12.32
C ILE A 237 8.96 -5.71 12.55
N SER A 238 9.00 -5.05 13.70
CA SER A 238 10.13 -4.25 14.17
C SER A 238 11.44 -5.03 14.33
N ALA A 239 11.41 -6.36 14.36
CA ALA A 239 12.61 -7.20 14.41
C ALA A 239 13.44 -7.15 13.10
N ILE A 240 12.80 -6.84 11.97
CA ILE A 240 13.44 -6.75 10.66
C ILE A 240 13.57 -5.31 10.15
N GLN A 241 13.17 -4.32 10.97
CA GLN A 241 13.21 -2.91 10.61
C GLN A 241 14.48 -2.23 11.13
N PRO A 242 15.01 -1.23 10.40
CA PRO A 242 16.05 -0.32 10.87
C PRO A 242 15.72 0.25 12.25
N LYS A 243 16.72 0.42 13.12
CA LYS A 243 16.58 0.88 14.51
C LYS A 243 15.79 2.19 14.61
N ILE A 244 16.11 3.17 13.76
CA ILE A 244 15.43 4.47 13.71
C ILE A 244 13.93 4.31 13.40
N VAL A 245 13.61 3.43 12.43
CA VAL A 245 12.23 3.13 12.03
C VAL A 245 11.51 2.34 13.13
N LYS A 246 12.19 1.36 13.73
CA LYS A 246 11.71 0.52 14.83
C LYS A 246 11.30 1.35 16.06
N GLU A 247 12.15 2.29 16.48
CA GLU A 247 11.89 3.14 17.65
C GLU A 247 10.69 4.07 17.42
N ASN A 248 10.46 4.49 16.18
CA ASN A 248 9.33 5.34 15.82
C ASN A 248 8.10 4.57 15.30
N HIS A 249 8.17 3.23 15.23
CA HIS A 249 7.12 2.41 14.62
C HIS A 249 5.76 2.61 15.27
N VAL A 250 5.72 2.66 16.61
CA VAL A 250 4.48 2.91 17.38
C VAL A 250 3.83 4.23 16.98
N LYS A 251 4.63 5.28 16.73
CA LYS A 251 4.11 6.59 16.30
C LYS A 251 3.50 6.51 14.90
N PHE A 252 4.13 5.78 13.97
CA PHE A 252 3.59 5.58 12.62
C PHE A 252 2.25 4.85 12.66
N VAL A 253 2.16 3.79 13.47
CA VAL A 253 0.92 3.01 13.67
C VAL A 253 -0.16 3.88 14.29
N ASN A 254 0.14 4.61 15.36
CA ASN A 254 -0.82 5.49 16.01
C ASN A 254 -1.35 6.56 15.05
N ARG A 255 -0.47 7.17 14.24
CA ARG A 255 -0.88 8.10 13.20
C ARG A 255 -1.79 7.43 12.17
N PHE A 256 -1.40 6.27 11.64
CA PHE A 256 -2.22 5.53 10.67
C PHE A 256 -3.59 5.16 11.24
N VAL A 257 -3.67 4.72 12.50
CA VAL A 257 -4.94 4.41 13.17
C VAL A 257 -5.80 5.66 13.35
N GLN A 258 -5.18 6.81 13.64
CA GLN A 258 -5.90 8.08 13.85
C GLN A 258 -6.37 8.73 12.55
N THR A 259 -5.54 8.73 11.50
CA THR A 259 -5.80 9.49 10.27
C THR A 259 -6.23 8.62 9.10
N GLY A 260 -5.94 7.32 9.11
CA GLY A 260 -6.10 6.42 7.97
C GLY A 260 -5.04 6.58 6.87
N ASP A 261 -4.13 7.55 7.01
CA ASP A 261 -3.15 7.88 5.97
C ASP A 261 -1.88 7.06 6.10
N SER A 262 -1.53 6.31 5.05
CA SER A 262 -0.25 5.62 4.92
C SER A 262 0.33 5.82 3.53
N ASN A 263 1.58 6.25 3.47
CA ASN A 263 2.33 6.36 2.21
C ASN A 263 2.89 5.00 1.76
N LEU A 264 2.90 3.99 2.64
CA LEU A 264 3.49 2.67 2.40
C LEU A 264 2.47 1.61 1.97
N ILE A 265 1.20 1.79 2.32
CA ILE A 265 0.15 0.82 1.99
C ILE A 265 -0.28 1.06 0.54
N HIS A 266 -0.33 -0.02 -0.25
CA HIS A 266 -0.64 -0.02 -1.68
C HIS A 266 0.38 0.70 -2.57
N SER A 267 1.59 0.96 -2.06
CA SER A 267 2.71 1.52 -2.85
C SER A 267 3.92 0.59 -2.81
N ASN A 268 4.70 0.59 -3.89
CA ASN A 268 6.03 -0.01 -3.90
C ASN A 268 6.99 1.02 -3.33
N SER A 269 7.67 0.67 -2.23
CA SER A 269 8.65 1.54 -1.56
C SER A 269 9.97 0.81 -1.43
N ASN A 270 11.08 1.47 -1.73
CA ASN A 270 12.41 0.94 -1.45
C ASN A 270 12.74 1.29 0.00
N LEU A 271 13.02 0.30 0.83
CA LEU A 271 13.29 0.45 2.26
C LEU A 271 14.45 -0.43 2.67
N PHE A 272 15.08 -0.12 3.79
CA PHE A 272 16.08 -1.00 4.39
C PHE A 272 15.41 -2.00 5.32
N ALA A 273 15.94 -3.23 5.34
CA ALA A 273 15.62 -4.25 6.33
C ALA A 273 16.92 -4.74 7.00
N ILE A 274 16.78 -5.26 8.21
CA ILE A 274 17.89 -5.76 9.02
C ILE A 274 17.95 -7.28 8.89
N HIS A 275 19.10 -7.77 8.45
CA HIS A 275 19.40 -9.20 8.43
C HIS A 275 19.70 -9.70 9.86
N LYS A 276 19.53 -11.00 10.15
CA LYS A 276 19.75 -11.58 11.49
C LYS A 276 21.13 -11.29 12.09
N ASN A 277 22.15 -11.10 11.24
CA ASN A 277 23.52 -10.75 11.65
C ASN A 277 23.68 -9.26 12.06
N GLY A 278 22.63 -8.44 11.93
CA GLY A 278 22.59 -7.04 12.33
C GLY A 278 22.97 -6.05 11.24
N TYR A 279 23.26 -6.50 10.01
CA TYR A 279 23.55 -5.59 8.89
C TYR A 279 22.28 -5.16 8.16
N ALA A 280 22.29 -3.92 7.67
CA ALA A 280 21.23 -3.36 6.87
C ALA A 280 21.43 -3.65 5.37
N ALA A 281 20.34 -4.03 4.69
CA ALA A 281 20.32 -4.22 3.24
C ALA A 281 19.04 -3.60 2.64
N PRO A 282 19.10 -3.06 1.40
CA PRO A 282 17.96 -2.45 0.76
C PRO A 282 17.07 -3.50 0.08
N TYR A 283 15.76 -3.35 0.24
CA TYR A 283 14.72 -4.19 -0.33
C TYR A 283 13.60 -3.33 -0.91
N GLN A 284 12.92 -3.85 -1.93
CA GLN A 284 11.66 -3.29 -2.37
C GLN A 284 10.52 -3.94 -1.59
N ILE A 285 9.68 -3.12 -0.98
CA ILE A 285 8.60 -3.55 -0.11
C ILE A 285 7.26 -3.08 -0.69
N ASN A 286 6.26 -3.96 -0.67
CA ASN A 286 4.88 -3.62 -0.97
C ASN A 286 3.97 -4.15 0.14
N VAL A 287 3.15 -3.26 0.71
CA VAL A 287 2.24 -3.58 1.82
C VAL A 287 0.80 -3.55 1.33
N LEU A 288 0.09 -4.68 1.45
CA LEU A 288 -1.32 -4.80 1.12
C LEU A 288 -2.17 -5.09 2.36
N CYS A 289 -3.31 -4.41 2.47
CA CYS A 289 -4.34 -4.77 3.44
C CYS A 289 -5.08 -6.03 2.99
N HIS A 290 -5.21 -7.00 3.90
CA HIS A 290 -5.92 -8.25 3.65
C HIS A 290 -6.82 -8.61 4.84
N TYR A 291 -8.02 -9.12 4.56
CA TYR A 291 -8.90 -9.66 5.59
C TYR A 291 -8.80 -11.18 5.63
N SER A 292 -8.21 -11.69 6.71
CA SER A 292 -8.16 -13.12 7.03
C SER A 292 -9.35 -13.49 7.92
N LEU A 293 -9.99 -14.62 7.64
CA LEU A 293 -11.13 -15.06 8.46
C LEU A 293 -10.70 -15.58 9.84
N LYS A 294 -9.48 -16.10 9.92
CA LYS A 294 -8.90 -16.61 11.17
C LYS A 294 -8.32 -15.48 12.02
N HIS A 295 -7.77 -14.45 11.39
CA HIS A 295 -6.98 -13.41 12.06
C HIS A 295 -7.59 -12.00 11.96
N GLY A 296 -8.72 -11.83 11.28
CA GLY A 296 -9.34 -10.54 11.03
C GLY A 296 -8.54 -9.70 10.04
N HIS A 297 -8.39 -8.41 10.34
CA HIS A 297 -7.57 -7.51 9.52
C HIS A 297 -6.07 -7.86 9.67
N THR A 298 -5.42 -8.01 8.53
CA THR A 298 -4.00 -8.37 8.41
C THR A 298 -3.33 -7.53 7.33
N LEU A 299 -2.01 -7.43 7.40
CA LEU A 299 -1.18 -6.84 6.37
C LEU A 299 -0.35 -7.95 5.72
N ILE A 300 -0.33 -8.01 4.40
CA ILE A 300 0.59 -8.84 3.64
C ILE A 300 1.71 -7.92 3.16
N VAL A 301 2.93 -8.24 3.56
CA VAL A 301 4.12 -7.51 3.13
C VAL A 301 4.91 -8.40 2.19
N PHE A 302 5.10 -7.91 0.97
CA PHE A 302 5.97 -8.50 -0.03
C PHE A 302 7.33 -7.83 0.05
N VAL A 303 8.39 -8.62 0.04
CA VAL A 303 9.78 -8.17 0.15
C VAL A 303 10.56 -8.77 -1.02
N SER A 304 11.03 -7.90 -1.90
CA SER A 304 11.84 -8.28 -3.06
C SER A 304 13.25 -7.73 -2.90
N PRO A 305 14.31 -8.51 -3.17
CA PRO A 305 15.66 -7.99 -3.22
C PRO A 305 15.81 -6.96 -4.36
N ILE A 306 16.62 -5.93 -4.13
CA ILE A 306 17.04 -5.01 -5.18
C ILE A 306 18.32 -5.56 -5.79
N PHE A 307 18.30 -5.85 -7.10
CA PHE A 307 19.46 -6.42 -7.79
C PHE A 307 20.38 -5.36 -8.39
N GLU A 308 19.83 -4.22 -8.78
CA GLU A 308 20.56 -3.13 -9.43
C GLU A 308 20.16 -1.79 -8.82
N ILE A 309 21.14 -0.94 -8.53
CA ILE A 309 20.95 0.45 -8.12
C ILE A 309 21.85 1.36 -8.95
N GLN A 310 21.37 2.57 -9.20
CA GLN A 310 22.09 3.61 -9.91
C GLN A 310 22.19 4.83 -8.99
N LEU A 311 23.41 5.18 -8.56
CA LEU A 311 23.61 6.27 -7.60
C LEU A 311 23.52 7.67 -8.23
N GLN A 312 23.79 7.78 -9.54
CA GLN A 312 23.75 9.02 -10.31
C GLN A 312 22.82 8.84 -11.52
N LYS A 313 22.13 9.90 -11.98
CA LYS A 313 21.18 9.81 -13.12
C LYS A 313 21.74 9.11 -14.37
N ASN A 314 23.05 9.21 -14.61
CA ASN A 314 23.75 8.57 -15.73
C ASN A 314 24.93 7.68 -15.27
N GLY A 315 24.91 7.23 -14.01
CA GLY A 315 25.96 6.38 -13.45
C GLY A 315 25.84 4.92 -13.94
N PRO A 316 26.87 4.09 -13.74
CA PRO A 316 26.75 2.65 -13.96
C PRO A 316 25.70 2.07 -13.00
N LYS A 317 24.98 1.05 -13.48
CA LYS A 317 24.18 0.21 -12.59
C LYS A 317 25.10 -0.72 -11.82
N MET A 318 24.83 -0.90 -10.54
CA MET A 318 25.68 -1.68 -9.64
C MET A 318 24.82 -2.58 -8.77
N SER A 319 25.40 -3.67 -8.27
CA SER A 319 24.75 -4.45 -7.24
C SER A 319 24.73 -3.66 -5.92
N PRO A 320 23.59 -3.58 -5.21
CA PRO A 320 23.55 -2.96 -3.88
C PRO A 320 24.53 -3.59 -2.89
N TYR A 321 24.86 -4.88 -3.05
CA TYR A 321 25.82 -5.59 -2.19
C TYR A 321 27.27 -5.14 -2.37
N ASP A 322 27.58 -4.41 -3.45
CA ASP A 322 28.89 -3.81 -3.70
C ASP A 322 29.04 -2.42 -3.06
N LEU A 323 27.95 -1.86 -2.52
CA LEU A 323 27.92 -0.54 -1.91
C LEU A 323 28.00 -0.61 -0.38
N MET A 324 28.70 0.36 0.19
CA MET A 324 28.65 0.62 1.62
C MET A 324 27.44 1.50 1.91
N TYR A 325 26.57 1.08 2.84
CA TYR A 325 25.46 1.90 3.32
C TYR A 325 25.68 2.28 4.78
N PHE A 326 25.48 3.55 5.08
CA PHE A 326 25.38 4.07 6.44
C PHE A 326 23.97 4.65 6.63
N LEU A 327 23.26 4.15 7.64
CA LEU A 327 21.96 4.67 8.06
C LEU A 327 22.20 5.55 9.28
N THR A 328 21.96 6.85 9.14
CA THR A 328 22.23 7.81 10.20
C THR A 328 20.98 8.59 10.59
N ASP A 329 20.98 9.08 11.84
CA ASP A 329 19.96 10.01 12.29
C ASP A 329 20.17 11.42 11.69
N LYS A 330 19.32 12.36 12.08
CA LYS A 330 19.43 13.77 11.64
C LYS A 330 20.74 14.45 12.07
N ASN A 331 21.42 13.95 13.09
CA ASN A 331 22.68 14.50 13.61
C ASN A 331 23.92 13.83 12.99
N GLY A 332 23.73 12.82 12.13
CA GLY A 332 24.81 12.08 11.49
C GLY A 332 25.33 10.92 12.32
N VAL A 333 24.70 10.60 13.44
CA VAL A 333 25.06 9.44 14.26
C VAL A 333 24.69 8.17 13.50
N ILE A 334 25.68 7.29 13.28
CA ILE A 334 25.49 6.04 12.56
C ILE A 334 24.74 5.06 13.45
N GLN A 335 23.54 4.69 13.02
CA GLN A 335 22.71 3.72 13.74
C GLN A 335 22.93 2.31 13.21
N GLU A 336 23.06 2.17 11.89
CA GLU A 336 23.20 0.86 11.22
C GLU A 336 24.09 0.98 9.97
N VAL A 337 24.70 -0.15 9.58
CA VAL A 337 25.61 -0.25 8.44
C VAL A 337 25.33 -1.49 7.61
N SER A 338 25.71 -1.48 6.32
CA SER A 338 25.69 -2.68 5.49
C SER A 338 26.86 -3.62 5.77
N GLU A 339 26.72 -4.88 5.37
CA GLU A 339 27.78 -5.88 5.51
C GLU A 339 29.07 -5.49 4.77
N LYS A 340 28.95 -4.76 3.66
CA LYS A 340 30.10 -4.25 2.90
C LYS A 340 30.96 -3.30 3.73
N VAL A 341 30.35 -2.54 4.64
CA VAL A 341 31.08 -1.67 5.58
C VAL A 341 31.96 -2.51 6.50
N TYR A 342 31.48 -3.65 7.01
CA TYR A 342 32.31 -4.55 7.79
C TYR A 342 33.44 -5.16 6.96
N GLN A 343 33.16 -5.61 5.74
CA GLN A 343 34.19 -6.21 4.87
C GLN A 343 35.34 -5.25 4.56
N ILE A 344 35.05 -3.96 4.39
CA ILE A 344 36.03 -2.95 3.99
C ILE A 344 36.62 -2.24 5.21
N LEU A 345 35.77 -1.73 6.11
CA LEU A 345 36.16 -0.88 7.24
C LEU A 345 36.24 -1.64 8.58
N GLY A 346 35.80 -2.90 8.65
CA GLY A 346 35.80 -3.68 9.91
C GLY A 346 34.70 -3.28 10.91
N ILE A 347 33.80 -2.36 10.56
CA ILE A 347 32.75 -1.89 11.47
C ILE A 347 31.62 -2.93 11.57
N THR A 348 31.60 -3.68 12.66
CA THR A 348 30.47 -4.52 13.06
C THR A 348 29.32 -3.73 13.71
N PRO A 349 28.08 -4.25 13.72
CA PRO A 349 26.94 -3.61 14.39
C PRO A 349 27.11 -3.49 15.92
N LYS A 350 28.01 -4.28 16.52
CA LYS A 350 28.31 -4.18 17.96
C LYS A 350 29.00 -2.86 18.29
N HIS A 351 29.92 -2.42 17.44
CA HIS A 351 30.62 -1.15 17.65
C HIS A 351 29.63 0.02 17.75
N LEU A 352 28.54 0.00 16.97
CA LEU A 352 27.55 1.09 16.97
C LEU A 352 26.81 1.26 18.31
N ASN A 353 26.74 0.22 19.14
CA ASN A 353 26.04 0.27 20.44
C ASN A 353 26.98 0.46 21.65
N THR A 354 28.29 0.22 21.49
CA THR A 354 29.26 0.20 22.59
C THR A 354 30.51 1.01 22.27
N TYR A 355 30.35 2.14 21.58
CA TYR A 355 31.50 2.92 21.14
C TYR A 355 32.13 3.64 22.35
N GLU A 356 33.16 3.02 22.92
CA GLU A 356 34.10 3.66 23.85
C GLU A 356 35.33 4.12 23.04
N VAL A 357 35.13 5.05 22.10
CA VAL A 357 36.28 5.74 21.51
C VAL A 357 36.63 6.88 22.45
N ASN A 358 37.68 6.66 23.23
CA ASN A 358 38.31 7.59 24.20
C ASN A 358 37.89 7.49 25.67
N GLY A 359 37.10 6.49 26.07
CA GLY A 359 36.84 6.21 27.49
C GLY A 359 35.92 7.21 28.20
N GLU A 360 35.25 8.09 27.45
CA GLU A 360 34.11 8.86 27.94
C GLU A 360 32.82 8.09 27.59
N GLU A 361 32.01 7.76 28.59
CA GLU A 361 30.71 7.12 28.38
C GLU A 361 29.79 8.05 27.57
N GLY A 362 29.51 7.69 26.31
CA GLY A 362 28.41 8.31 25.53
C GLY A 362 28.74 8.83 24.14
N ASP A 363 29.99 8.71 23.65
CA ASP A 363 30.32 9.13 22.30
C ASP A 363 29.85 8.11 21.26
N TYR A 364 28.86 8.48 20.44
CA TYR A 364 28.39 7.65 19.34
C TYR A 364 29.21 7.91 18.07
N LEU A 365 29.48 6.86 17.30
CA LEU A 365 30.17 6.97 16.01
C LEU A 365 29.37 7.87 15.04
N ASN A 366 29.94 8.99 14.64
CA ASN A 366 29.36 9.91 13.69
C ASN A 366 29.89 9.65 12.28
N ILE A 367 29.10 9.99 11.26
CA ILE A 367 29.56 9.91 9.88
C ILE A 367 30.73 10.84 9.59
N SER A 368 30.86 11.97 10.28
CA SER A 368 32.02 12.86 10.16
C SER A 368 33.33 12.20 10.57
N ASP A 369 33.28 11.15 11.40
CA ASP A 369 34.49 10.45 11.83
C ASP A 369 35.04 9.53 10.72
N ILE A 370 34.15 9.08 9.83
CA ILE A 370 34.49 8.24 8.66
C ILE A 370 34.71 9.10 7.40
N ILE A 371 33.88 10.14 7.24
CA ILE A 371 33.87 11.05 6.09
C ILE A 371 33.90 12.48 6.63
N PRO A 372 35.09 13.03 7.00
CA PRO A 372 35.22 14.35 7.62
C PRO A 372 34.62 15.49 6.80
N ASP A 373 34.68 15.37 5.47
CA ASP A 373 34.11 16.35 4.54
C ASP A 373 32.57 16.38 4.57
N LEU A 374 31.93 15.33 5.12
CA LEU A 374 30.48 15.19 5.20
C LEU A 374 29.96 15.65 6.56
N THR A 375 29.77 16.96 6.71
CA THR A 375 29.08 17.55 7.86
C THR A 375 27.65 17.90 7.46
N LEU A 376 26.66 17.21 8.04
CA LEU A 376 25.23 17.41 7.68
C LEU A 376 24.77 18.87 7.84
N LYS A 377 25.30 19.60 8.83
CA LYS A 377 25.03 21.03 9.03
C LYS A 377 25.42 21.88 7.82
N ASN A 378 26.51 21.54 7.14
CA ASN A 378 26.93 22.26 5.95
C ASN A 378 25.99 21.98 4.77
N LEU A 379 25.34 20.81 4.74
CA LEU A 379 24.38 20.48 3.69
C LEU A 379 23.10 21.28 3.85
N GLU A 380 22.57 21.36 5.07
CA GLU A 380 21.36 22.16 5.34
C GLU A 380 21.52 23.64 4.98
N ASN A 381 22.72 24.19 5.18
CA ASN A 381 23.05 25.58 4.87
C ASN A 381 23.31 25.83 3.38
N ASN A 382 23.85 24.85 2.66
CA ASN A 382 24.22 24.99 1.25
C ASN A 382 23.09 24.65 0.28
N VAL A 383 21.95 24.14 0.75
CA VAL A 383 20.77 24.00 -0.11
C VAL A 383 20.13 25.37 -0.27
N ASP A 384 20.43 26.03 -1.39
CA ASP A 384 19.74 27.25 -1.83
C ASP A 384 18.22 27.07 -1.64
N SER A 385 17.57 28.05 -1.01
CA SER A 385 16.14 27.98 -0.67
C SER A 385 15.24 27.69 -1.86
N GLU A 386 15.70 27.99 -3.09
CA GLU A 386 14.98 27.70 -4.34
C GLU A 386 15.14 26.25 -4.85
N GLN A 387 16.16 25.51 -4.41
CA GLN A 387 16.38 24.10 -4.78
C GLN A 387 15.86 23.09 -3.75
N LYS A 388 15.44 23.56 -2.57
CA LYS A 388 14.87 22.70 -1.49
C LYS A 388 13.69 21.84 -1.96
N ASP A 389 12.96 22.26 -2.98
CA ASP A 389 11.74 21.59 -3.42
C ASP A 389 11.95 20.38 -4.35
N LYS A 390 13.17 20.07 -4.84
CA LYS A 390 13.29 19.11 -5.97
C LYS A 390 14.25 17.93 -5.82
N SER A 391 15.17 17.87 -4.86
CA SER A 391 15.94 16.63 -4.65
C SER A 391 16.60 16.51 -3.28
N ASN A 392 16.16 15.52 -2.50
CA ASN A 392 16.79 15.07 -1.25
C ASN A 392 18.08 14.26 -1.50
N VAL A 393 18.78 14.50 -2.61
CA VAL A 393 19.91 13.70 -3.08
C VAL A 393 21.14 14.58 -3.18
N PHE A 394 22.21 14.20 -2.48
CA PHE A 394 23.46 14.96 -2.44
C PHE A 394 24.64 14.06 -2.82
N GLU A 395 25.54 14.57 -3.65
CA GLU A 395 26.69 13.81 -4.16
C GLU A 395 28.02 14.43 -3.70
N PHE A 396 28.92 13.60 -3.18
CA PHE A 396 30.23 14.03 -2.67
C PHE A 396 31.34 13.11 -3.16
N TYR A 397 32.45 13.71 -3.57
CA TYR A 397 33.68 12.98 -3.88
C TYR A 397 34.68 13.26 -2.77
N PHE A 398 35.22 12.20 -2.17
CA PHE A 398 36.16 12.32 -1.06
C PHE A 398 37.25 11.25 -1.16
N ASN A 399 38.32 11.45 -0.38
CA ASN A 399 39.37 10.47 -0.21
C ASN A 399 39.12 9.73 1.10
N LEU A 400 38.69 8.47 1.02
CA LEU A 400 38.51 7.61 2.18
C LEU A 400 39.88 7.19 2.70
N ASP A 401 40.18 7.59 3.93
CA ASP A 401 41.39 7.21 4.62
C ASP A 401 41.17 5.93 5.42
N LEU A 402 41.75 4.83 4.96
CA LEU A 402 41.65 3.53 5.65
C LEU A 402 42.48 3.49 6.93
N GLU A 403 43.43 4.42 7.13
CA GLU A 403 44.28 4.44 8.34
C GLU A 403 43.54 4.90 9.58
N VAL A 404 42.55 5.79 9.44
CA VAL A 404 41.69 6.26 10.54
C VAL A 404 41.05 5.06 11.26
N MET A 405 40.80 3.97 10.53
CA MET A 405 40.18 2.75 11.05
C MET A 405 41.15 1.77 11.72
N ASN A 406 42.47 1.85 11.47
CA ASN A 406 43.45 1.00 12.16
C ASN A 406 43.49 1.28 13.68
N ASN A 407 43.04 2.47 14.10
CA ASN A 407 42.90 2.82 15.50
C ASN A 407 41.72 2.12 16.20
N LEU A 408 40.75 1.57 15.45
CA LEU A 408 39.57 0.86 16.00
C LEU A 408 39.79 -0.64 16.23
N LYS A 409 41.02 -1.12 16.03
CA LYS A 409 41.60 -2.43 16.41
C LYS A 409 40.64 -3.64 16.47
N TYR A 410 40.71 -4.48 15.43
CA TYR A 410 40.79 -5.95 15.59
C TYR A 410 41.77 -6.55 14.55
N GLN A 411 42.51 -7.56 14.98
CA GLN A 411 43.84 -8.00 14.48
C GLN A 411 43.93 -8.72 13.11
N ASN A 412 42.93 -8.66 12.22
CA ASN A 412 42.86 -9.62 11.09
C ASN A 412 43.01 -9.07 9.67
N GLN A 413 43.38 -7.81 9.45
CA GLN A 413 43.59 -7.29 8.09
C GLN A 413 45.08 -7.30 7.69
N LYS A 414 45.58 -8.46 7.25
CA LYS A 414 46.95 -8.58 6.69
C LYS A 414 47.05 -8.24 5.20
N ASP A 415 45.93 -8.07 4.48
CA ASP A 415 45.95 -7.97 3.01
C ASP A 415 45.76 -6.55 2.43
N PHE A 416 45.43 -5.54 3.23
CA PHE A 416 45.23 -4.15 2.76
C PHE A 416 46.40 -3.19 3.03
N ALA A 417 47.48 -3.68 3.66
CA ALA A 417 48.48 -2.84 4.34
C ALA A 417 49.49 -2.09 3.44
N LYS A 418 49.23 -1.89 2.14
CA LYS A 418 50.17 -1.18 1.25
C LYS A 418 49.48 -0.32 0.18
N SER A 419 48.59 0.60 0.55
CA SER A 419 48.60 2.01 0.11
C SER A 419 47.27 2.76 0.33
N ARG A 420 47.40 4.03 0.77
CA ARG A 420 46.88 5.27 0.17
C ARG A 420 45.37 5.39 -0.10
N LYS A 421 44.75 6.32 0.65
CA LYS A 421 43.59 7.15 0.29
C LYS A 421 42.84 6.69 -0.98
N ILE A 422 41.70 6.04 -0.79
CA ILE A 422 40.86 5.58 -1.89
C ILE A 422 39.89 6.69 -2.28
N LYS A 423 39.77 6.99 -3.58
CA LYS A 423 38.73 7.90 -4.04
C LYS A 423 37.38 7.21 -3.93
N ALA A 424 36.41 7.89 -3.33
CA ALA A 424 35.06 7.40 -3.15
C ALA A 424 34.03 8.42 -3.61
N LEU A 425 32.86 7.94 -4.04
CA LEU A 425 31.65 8.72 -4.26
C LEU A 425 30.66 8.35 -3.16
N ALA A 426 30.26 9.33 -2.35
CA ALA A 426 29.10 9.20 -1.47
C ALA A 426 27.89 9.86 -2.12
N VAL A 427 26.76 9.17 -2.11
CA VAL A 427 25.45 9.75 -2.40
C VAL A 427 24.58 9.63 -1.17
N MET A 428 24.11 10.77 -0.67
CA MET A 428 23.24 10.85 0.49
C MET A 428 21.80 11.07 0.04
N PHE A 429 20.88 10.28 0.58
CA PHE A 429 19.44 10.40 0.44
C PHE A 429 18.84 10.73 1.80
N GLN A 430 18.02 11.78 1.88
CA GLN A 430 17.25 12.08 3.09
C GLN A 430 15.83 11.53 2.96
N GLU A 431 15.48 10.56 3.81
CA GLU A 431 14.15 9.99 3.91
C GLU A 431 13.39 10.58 5.09
N ILE A 432 12.19 11.10 4.80
CA ILE A 432 11.29 11.69 5.78
C ILE A 432 10.05 10.81 5.87
N PHE A 433 9.87 10.15 7.00
CA PHE A 433 8.74 9.25 7.23
C PHE A 433 7.59 9.96 7.94
N SER A 434 6.36 9.62 7.54
CA SER A 434 5.11 9.98 8.21
C SER A 434 5.01 11.47 8.55
N LEU A 435 5.24 12.35 7.57
CA LEU A 435 5.21 13.81 7.73
C LEU A 435 6.24 14.36 8.76
N GLY A 436 7.42 13.73 8.85
CA GLY A 436 8.51 14.24 9.69
C GLY A 436 8.58 13.65 11.08
N ILE A 437 7.78 12.63 11.40
CA ILE A 437 7.92 11.89 12.68
C ILE A 437 9.33 11.29 12.81
N CYS A 438 9.90 10.87 11.69
CA CYS A 438 11.22 10.27 11.64
C CYS A 438 11.95 10.76 10.39
N GLN A 439 13.21 11.16 10.57
CA GLN A 439 14.12 11.54 9.51
C GLN A 439 15.34 10.64 9.59
N MET A 440 15.70 10.07 8.45
CA MET A 440 16.84 9.16 8.32
C MET A 440 17.66 9.60 7.11
N ASN A 441 18.97 9.66 7.28
CA ASN A 441 19.89 9.88 6.18
C ASN A 441 20.48 8.54 5.77
N ILE A 442 20.43 8.25 4.48
CA ILE A 442 20.97 7.04 3.87
C ILE A 442 22.16 7.46 3.04
N ILE A 443 23.35 7.01 3.41
CA ILE A 443 24.58 7.37 2.72
C ILE A 443 25.12 6.14 2.03
N ALA A 444 25.01 6.11 0.71
CA ALA A 444 25.55 5.05 -0.13
C ALA A 444 26.93 5.47 -0.65
N VAL A 445 27.95 4.67 -0.37
CA VAL A 445 29.33 4.94 -0.75
C VAL A 445 29.83 3.90 -1.75
N GLN A 446 30.25 4.38 -2.91
CA GLN A 446 30.92 3.62 -3.96
C GLN A 446 32.42 3.91 -3.91
N LEU A 447 33.24 2.86 -3.84
CA LEU A 447 34.70 2.98 -3.92
C LEU A 447 35.20 2.87 -5.35
N PHE A 448 36.16 3.72 -5.72
CA PHE A 448 36.89 3.60 -6.98
C PHE A 448 38.27 3.01 -6.72
N VAL A 449 38.42 1.72 -7.00
CA VAL A 449 39.73 1.08 -6.99
C VAL A 449 40.55 1.66 -8.14
N CYS A 450 41.51 2.53 -7.82
CA CYS A 450 42.42 3.13 -8.79
C CYS A 450 43.46 2.11 -9.24
N ASN A 451 43.07 1.11 -10.04
CA ASN A 451 44.01 0.23 -10.72
C ASN A 451 44.55 0.96 -11.96
N ASN A 452 45.64 1.73 -11.81
CA ASN A 452 46.48 2.36 -12.85
C ASN A 452 45.83 3.16 -14.02
N ASP A 453 44.51 3.12 -14.22
CA ASP A 453 43.74 3.86 -15.21
C ASP A 453 43.31 5.22 -14.65
N HIS A 454 44.25 5.97 -14.06
CA HIS A 454 44.02 7.32 -13.54
C HIS A 454 43.38 8.23 -14.61
N ASN A 455 43.68 7.97 -15.89
CA ASN A 455 43.16 8.72 -17.03
C ASN A 455 41.66 8.51 -17.31
N LYS A 456 41.06 7.35 -17.02
CA LYS A 456 39.61 7.14 -17.24
C LYS A 456 38.78 7.87 -16.18
N PHE A 457 39.21 7.81 -14.92
CA PHE A 457 38.54 8.51 -13.83
C PHE A 457 38.66 10.04 -13.96
N CYS A 458 39.86 10.54 -14.31
CA CYS A 458 40.04 11.97 -14.56
C CYS A 458 39.23 12.46 -15.77
N LYS A 459 39.10 11.66 -16.84
CA LYS A 459 38.20 11.96 -17.98
C LYS A 459 36.73 11.97 -17.57
N PHE A 460 36.30 11.06 -16.69
CA PHE A 460 34.92 11.03 -16.18
C PHE A 460 34.61 12.28 -15.34
N ILE A 461 35.49 12.66 -14.41
CA ILE A 461 35.32 13.87 -13.58
C ILE A 461 35.41 15.15 -14.44
N SER A 462 36.34 15.23 -15.40
CA SER A 462 36.46 16.40 -16.26
C SER A 462 35.21 16.60 -17.12
N ASN A 463 34.61 15.51 -17.60
CA ASN A 463 33.37 15.56 -18.36
C ASN A 463 32.19 16.03 -17.49
N GLN A 464 32.14 15.68 -16.19
CA GLN A 464 31.11 16.19 -15.28
C GLN A 464 31.32 17.65 -14.84
N LYS A 465 32.58 18.10 -14.65
CA LYS A 465 32.86 19.53 -14.39
C LYS A 465 32.45 20.41 -15.58
N ASN A 466 32.68 19.94 -16.80
CA ASN A 466 32.23 20.63 -18.02
C ASN A 466 30.70 20.64 -18.14
N PHE A 467 30.00 19.60 -17.67
CA PHE A 467 28.54 19.56 -17.62
C PHE A 467 27.95 20.52 -16.58
N ARG A 468 28.59 20.68 -15.41
CA ARG A 468 28.19 21.70 -14.41
C ARG A 468 28.48 23.12 -14.90
N GLN A 469 29.57 23.33 -15.64
CA GLN A 469 29.88 24.63 -16.26
C GLN A 469 28.95 24.98 -17.43
N SER A 470 28.55 24.03 -18.28
CA SER A 470 27.65 24.29 -19.40
C SER A 470 26.22 24.64 -18.97
N VAL A 471 25.75 24.09 -17.85
CA VAL A 471 24.46 24.48 -17.24
C VAL A 471 24.53 25.87 -16.61
N SER A 472 25.71 26.30 -16.13
CA SER A 472 25.91 27.67 -15.65
C SER A 472 26.08 28.71 -16.77
N SER A 473 26.61 28.33 -17.94
CA SER A 473 26.78 29.22 -19.09
C SER A 473 25.53 29.38 -19.96
N ASN A 474 24.56 28.46 -19.88
CA ASN A 474 23.27 28.59 -20.56
C ASN A 474 22.30 29.59 -19.90
N LYS A 475 22.65 30.20 -18.76
CA LYS A 475 21.84 31.26 -18.13
C LYS A 475 21.91 32.62 -18.85
N ASN A 476 22.78 32.77 -19.86
CA ASN A 476 22.89 34.02 -20.64
C ASN A 476 22.17 33.99 -22.00
N PHE A 477 21.56 32.87 -22.41
CA PHE A 477 20.85 32.78 -23.69
C PHE A 477 19.37 33.22 -23.62
N ASP A 478 18.75 33.22 -22.44
CA ASP A 478 17.34 33.60 -22.26
C ASP A 478 17.10 35.10 -21.99
N ALA A 479 18.16 35.91 -21.91
CA ALA A 479 18.04 37.37 -21.70
C ALA A 479 18.00 38.20 -23.01
N GLN A 480 18.06 37.56 -24.18
CA GLN A 480 18.13 38.24 -25.48
C GLN A 480 16.90 38.03 -26.39
N LEU A 481 15.84 37.38 -25.88
CA LEU A 481 14.60 37.09 -26.63
C LEU A 481 13.35 37.82 -26.07
N LEU A 482 13.55 38.87 -25.27
CA LEU A 482 12.49 39.74 -24.74
C LEU A 482 12.73 41.23 -25.03
N LYS A 483 13.31 41.53 -26.20
CA LYS A 483 13.23 42.84 -26.83
C LYS A 483 13.09 42.63 -28.34
N ASP A 484 11.86 42.39 -28.76
CA ASP A 484 11.23 42.88 -29.99
C ASP A 484 9.71 42.73 -29.86
#